data_AF-A0A258JIQ4-F1
#
_entry.id   AF-A0A258JIQ4-F1
#
_cell.length_a   1.000
_cell.length_b   1.000
_cell.length_c   1.000
_cell.angle_alpha   90.00
_cell.angle_beta   90.00
_cell.angle_gamma   90.00
#
_symmetry.space_group_name_H-M   'P 1'
#
loop_
_entity.id
_entity.type
_entity.pdbx_description
1 polymer ?
#
loop_
_entity_poly.entity_id
_entity_poly.type
_entity_poly.pdbx_seq_one_letter_code
_entity_poly.pdbx_strand_id
1 'polypeptide(L)'
;MFFTSFSFAIFLPIVFVLYWFVFNKNKTTQNTLLIIASYYFYSCWDWRFLFLLVFSTFLDYYTGIRIEKSKKESGRKFWFWLSIGINLGFLGMFKYYNFFASSFAELMNGLGLKTSPFLLDVVLPVGISFYTFHGLSYV
;
A
#
# COMPACT_ATOMS: atom_id res chain seq x y z
N MET A 1 -10.75 -6.61 -9.15
CA MET A 1 -11.75 -5.96 -10.03
C MET A 1 -11.13 -4.69 -10.56
N PHE A 2 -11.22 -4.42 -11.87
CA PHE A 2 -10.65 -3.20 -12.46
C PHE A 2 -11.70 -2.11 -12.58
N PHE A 3 -11.27 -0.83 -12.54
CA PHE A 3 -12.18 0.32 -12.67
C PHE A 3 -12.95 0.36 -13.99
N THR A 4 -12.37 -0.16 -15.07
CA THR A 4 -13.00 -0.23 -16.40
C THR A 4 -13.89 -1.46 -16.58
N SER A 5 -14.03 -2.31 -15.56
CA SER A 5 -14.79 -3.56 -15.67
C SER A 5 -16.29 -3.38 -15.42
N PHE A 6 -17.10 -4.21 -16.06
CA PHE A 6 -18.55 -4.25 -15.83
C PHE A 6 -18.91 -4.57 -14.37
N SER A 7 -18.12 -5.43 -13.72
CA SER A 7 -18.27 -5.72 -12.29
C SER A 7 -18.16 -4.46 -11.42
N PHE A 8 -17.25 -3.54 -11.75
CA PHE A 8 -17.12 -2.27 -11.02
C PHE A 8 -18.31 -1.34 -11.28
N ALA A 9 -18.80 -1.30 -12.52
CA ALA A 9 -19.98 -0.52 -12.89
C ALA A 9 -21.24 -0.95 -12.12
N ILE A 10 -21.36 -2.21 -11.72
CA ILE A 10 -22.43 -2.70 -10.84
C ILE A 10 -22.10 -2.43 -9.36
N PHE A 11 -20.87 -2.70 -8.95
CA PHE A 11 -20.42 -2.55 -7.56
C PHE A 11 -20.61 -1.12 -7.03
N LEU A 12 -20.26 -0.10 -7.83
CA LEU A 12 -20.30 1.30 -7.40
C LEU A 12 -21.73 1.76 -7.04
N PRO A 13 -22.76 1.59 -7.90
CA PRO A 13 -24.15 1.88 -7.53
C PRO A 13 -24.63 1.14 -6.28
N ILE A 14 -24.25 -0.13 -6.10
CA ILE A 14 -24.63 -0.90 -4.91
C ILE A 14 -24.05 -0.25 -3.65
N VAL A 15 -22.75 0.02 -3.64
CA VAL A 15 -22.09 0.68 -2.49
C VAL A 15 -22.68 2.06 -2.25
N PHE A 16 -22.98 2.81 -3.30
CA PHE A 16 -23.61 4.13 -3.19
C PHE A 16 -24.99 4.06 -2.54
N VAL A 17 -25.84 3.12 -2.98
CA VAL A 17 -27.19 2.93 -2.40
C VAL A 17 -27.08 2.51 -0.94
N LEU A 18 -26.19 1.57 -0.62
CA LEU A 18 -25.95 1.14 0.76
C LEU A 18 -25.49 2.32 1.64
N TYR A 19 -24.58 3.16 1.14
CA TYR A 19 -24.03 4.29 1.86
C TYR A 19 -25.10 5.35 2.20
N TRP A 20 -25.96 5.70 1.25
CA TRP A 20 -26.93 6.79 1.37
C TRP A 20 -28.27 6.38 1.97
N PHE A 21 -28.72 5.14 1.77
CA PHE A 21 -30.06 4.71 2.17
C PHE A 21 -30.07 3.70 3.31
N VAL A 22 -29.06 2.82 3.40
CA VAL A 22 -29.04 1.74 4.41
C VAL A 22 -28.21 2.13 5.64
N PHE A 23 -26.99 2.62 5.43
CA PHE A 23 -26.03 2.92 6.50
C PHE A 23 -26.00 4.40 6.90
N ASN A 24 -27.00 5.19 6.52
CA ASN A 24 -27.06 6.64 6.70
C ASN A 24 -27.28 7.13 8.13
N LYS A 25 -27.58 6.23 9.07
CA LYS A 25 -27.91 6.60 10.45
C LYS A 25 -26.74 7.26 11.17
N ASN A 26 -25.55 6.68 11.08
CA ASN A 26 -24.35 7.14 11.79
C ASN A 26 -23.15 7.25 10.85
N LYS A 27 -22.28 8.25 11.09
CA LYS A 27 -21.02 8.39 10.33
C LYS A 27 -20.09 7.19 10.49
N THR A 28 -20.09 6.56 11.66
CA THR A 28 -19.30 5.35 11.91
C THR A 28 -19.72 4.20 10.99
N THR A 29 -21.02 3.96 10.84
CA THR A 29 -21.52 2.87 9.98
C THR A 29 -21.23 3.14 8.50
N GLN A 30 -21.34 4.40 8.07
CA GLN A 30 -20.93 4.82 6.73
C GLN A 30 -19.44 4.56 6.47
N ASN A 31 -18.57 4.96 7.39
CA ASN A 31 -17.12 4.75 7.25
C ASN A 31 -16.76 3.26 7.28
N THR A 32 -17.39 2.46 8.15
CA THR A 32 -17.18 1.01 8.18
C THR A 32 -17.58 0.36 6.86
N LEU A 33 -18.73 0.72 6.28
CA LEU A 33 -19.13 0.26 4.95
C LEU A 33 -18.07 0.60 3.91
N LEU A 34 -17.61 1.85 3.86
CA LEU A 34 -16.61 2.30 2.88
C LEU A 34 -15.28 1.57 3.03
N ILE A 35 -14.82 1.33 4.25
CA ILE A 35 -13.59 0.57 4.52
C ILE A 35 -13.74 -0.87 4.02
N ILE A 36 -14.83 -1.55 4.39
CA ILE A 36 -15.08 -2.93 3.97
C ILE A 36 -15.22 -3.02 2.44
N ALA A 37 -15.98 -2.11 1.83
CA ALA A 37 -16.15 -2.04 0.39
C ALA A 37 -14.82 -1.79 -0.33
N SER A 38 -13.97 -0.90 0.20
CA SER A 38 -12.66 -0.58 -0.40
C SER A 38 -11.71 -1.78 -0.33
N TYR A 39 -11.65 -2.46 0.82
CA TYR A 39 -10.82 -3.67 0.95
C TYR A 39 -11.35 -4.83 0.10
N TYR A 40 -12.66 -5.00 -0.02
CA TYR A 40 -13.25 -5.97 -0.92
C TYR A 40 -12.92 -5.67 -2.38
N PHE A 41 -13.10 -4.42 -2.82
CA PHE A 41 -12.75 -3.97 -4.17
C PHE A 41 -11.29 -4.30 -4.50
N TYR A 42 -10.37 -3.99 -3.58
CA TYR A 42 -8.95 -4.25 -3.73
C TYR A 42 -8.63 -5.74 -3.72
N SER A 43 -9.24 -6.53 -2.83
CA SER A 43 -9.01 -7.98 -2.73
C SER A 43 -9.46 -8.74 -3.98
N CYS A 44 -10.48 -8.23 -4.69
CA CYS A 44 -10.90 -8.77 -5.97
C CYS A 44 -9.83 -8.64 -7.07
N TRP A 45 -8.78 -7.82 -6.90
CA TRP A 45 -7.65 -7.80 -7.83
C TRP A 45 -6.71 -8.96 -7.52
N ASP A 46 -6.20 -9.01 -6.29
CA ASP A 46 -5.47 -10.15 -5.76
C ASP A 46 -5.47 -10.09 -4.22
N TRP A 47 -6.05 -11.12 -3.61
CA TRP A 47 -6.21 -11.21 -2.16
C TRP A 47 -4.89 -11.30 -1.40
N ARG A 48 -3.79 -11.76 -2.01
CA ARG A 48 -2.47 -11.86 -1.34
C ARG A 48 -1.93 -10.49 -0.99
N PHE A 49 -2.15 -9.52 -1.87
CA PHE A 49 -1.68 -8.15 -1.67
C PHE A 49 -2.62 -7.31 -0.80
N LEU A 50 -3.80 -7.82 -0.47
CA LEU A 50 -4.67 -7.21 0.55
C LEU A 50 -3.93 -7.11 1.89
N PHE A 51 -3.21 -8.17 2.27
CA PHE A 51 -2.45 -8.17 3.52
C PHE A 51 -1.40 -7.06 3.57
N LEU A 52 -0.73 -6.79 2.45
CA LEU A 52 0.24 -5.71 2.33
C LEU A 52 -0.43 -4.33 2.50
N LEU A 53 -1.57 -4.11 1.87
CA LEU A 53 -2.33 -2.86 1.96
C LEU A 53 -2.86 -2.62 3.39
N VAL A 54 -3.45 -3.65 3.98
CA VAL A 54 -3.97 -3.63 5.36
C VAL A 54 -2.83 -3.34 6.34
N PHE A 55 -1.70 -4.04 6.19
CA PHE A 55 -0.53 -3.81 7.01
C PHE A 55 0.01 -2.39 6.87
N SER A 56 0.17 -1.87 5.64
CA SER A 56 0.61 -0.49 5.40
C SER A 56 -0.31 0.52 6.07
N THR A 57 -1.63 0.33 5.91
CA THR A 57 -2.64 1.21 6.51
C THR A 57 -2.56 1.22 8.03
N PHE A 58 -2.44 0.03 8.66
CA PHE A 58 -2.30 -0.07 10.11
C PHE A 58 -0.97 0.49 10.61
N LEU A 59 0.12 0.23 9.87
CA LEU A 59 1.43 0.76 10.20
C LEU A 59 1.37 2.28 10.24
N ASP A 60 0.96 2.92 9.14
CA ASP A 60 0.96 4.37 9.01
C ASP A 60 0.03 5.04 10.02
N TYR A 61 -1.18 4.48 10.21
CA TYR A 61 -2.12 4.95 11.22
C TYR A 61 -1.53 4.85 12.64
N TYR A 62 -0.93 3.71 12.98
CA TYR A 62 -0.35 3.49 14.30
C TYR A 62 0.88 4.38 14.52
N THR A 63 1.79 4.48 13.54
CA THR A 63 2.98 5.33 13.64
C THR A 63 2.59 6.80 13.76
N GLY A 64 1.61 7.29 13.00
CA GLY A 64 1.11 8.66 13.10
C GLY A 64 0.60 8.98 14.51
N ILE A 65 -0.24 8.11 15.08
CA ILE A 65 -0.73 8.27 16.47
C ILE A 65 0.43 8.24 17.49
N ARG A 66 1.43 7.37 17.29
CA ARG A 66 2.58 7.28 18.21
C ARG A 66 3.49 8.51 18.12
N ILE A 67 3.62 9.12 16.94
CA ILE A 67 4.32 10.40 16.75
C ILE A 67 3.57 11.51 17.49
N GLU A 68 2.25 11.60 17.31
CA GLU A 68 1.42 12.61 17.98
C GLU A 68 1.49 12.48 19.51
N LYS A 69 1.37 11.26 20.05
CA LYS A 69 1.36 11.01 21.50
C LYS A 69 2.74 11.05 22.16
N SER A 70 3.83 11.02 21.40
CA SER A 70 5.18 10.96 21.97
C SER A 70 5.62 12.32 22.51
N LYS A 71 5.84 12.39 23.83
CA LYS A 71 6.36 13.59 24.51
C LYS A 71 7.84 13.85 24.24
N LYS A 72 8.61 12.82 23.88
CA LYS A 72 10.06 12.93 23.59
C LYS A 72 10.30 13.00 22.10
N GLU A 73 11.20 13.88 21.68
CA GLU A 73 11.59 14.05 20.28
C GLU A 73 12.22 12.76 19.70
N SER A 74 13.02 12.04 20.49
CA SER A 74 13.61 10.76 20.07
C SER A 74 12.56 9.70 19.72
N GLY A 75 11.48 9.63 20.49
CA GLY A 75 10.36 8.73 20.21
C GLY A 75 9.64 9.10 18.91
N ARG A 76 9.43 10.41 18.67
CA ARG A 76 8.82 10.90 17.42
C ARG A 76 9.66 10.53 16.20
N LYS A 77 10.98 10.80 16.27
CA LYS A 77 11.93 10.46 15.20
C LYS A 77 11.99 8.96 14.93
N PHE A 78 11.96 8.13 15.97
CA PHE A 78 11.96 6.69 15.81
C PHE A 78 10.73 6.21 15.01
N TRP A 79 9.52 6.60 15.40
CA TRP A 79 8.29 6.18 14.71
C TRP A 79 8.19 6.72 13.28
N PHE A 80 8.66 7.95 13.06
CA PHE A 80 8.75 8.56 11.74
C PHE A 80 9.68 7.76 10.81
N TRP A 81 10.92 7.52 11.23
CA TRP A 81 11.88 6.75 10.43
C TRP A 81 11.47 5.30 10.25
N LEU A 82 10.78 4.70 11.23
CA LEU A 82 10.23 3.36 11.10
C LEU A 82 9.18 3.29 9.98
N SER A 83 8.20 4.21 9.96
CA SER A 83 7.19 4.24 8.88
C SER A 83 7.84 4.49 7.52
N ILE A 84 8.76 5.46 7.42
CA ILE A 84 9.47 5.75 6.17
C ILE A 84 10.25 4.53 5.68
N GLY A 85 11.01 3.90 6.58
CA GLY A 85 11.84 2.75 6.24
C GLY A 85 11.01 1.58 5.72
N ILE A 86 9.86 1.29 6.32
CA ILE A 86 9.00 0.18 5.88
C ILE A 86 8.28 0.53 4.56
N ASN A 87 7.71 1.73 4.43
CA ASN A 87 7.04 2.17 3.21
C ASN A 87 7.98 2.17 2.00
N LEU A 88 9.15 2.78 2.13
CA LEU A 88 10.17 2.78 1.09
C LEU A 88 10.78 1.39 0.89
N GLY A 89 10.86 0.57 1.95
CA GLY A 89 11.27 -0.83 1.87
C GLY A 89 10.36 -1.66 0.97
N PHE A 90 9.03 -1.54 1.14
CA PHE A 90 8.08 -2.19 0.25
C PHE A 90 8.18 -1.68 -1.19
N LEU A 91 8.27 -0.37 -1.37
CA LEU A 91 8.42 0.20 -2.70
C LEU A 91 9.73 -0.28 -3.36
N GLY A 92 10.83 -0.30 -2.61
CA GLY A 92 12.13 -0.81 -3.06
C GLY A 92 12.04 -2.28 -3.48
N MET A 93 11.50 -3.15 -2.63
CA MET A 93 11.39 -4.59 -2.88
C MET A 93 10.49 -4.90 -4.08
N PHE A 94 9.26 -4.39 -4.09
CA PHE A 94 8.26 -4.79 -5.09
C PHE A 94 8.41 -4.06 -6.42
N LYS A 95 8.83 -2.79 -6.41
CA LYS A 95 8.87 -1.96 -7.62
C LYS A 95 10.26 -1.83 -8.21
N TYR A 96 11.29 -1.66 -7.39
CA TYR A 96 12.60 -1.25 -7.87
C TYR A 96 13.68 -2.33 -7.77
N TYR A 97 13.46 -3.42 -7.04
CA TYR A 97 14.48 -4.45 -6.82
C TYR A 97 15.00 -5.03 -8.14
N ASN A 98 14.10 -5.53 -9.01
CA ASN A 98 14.50 -6.13 -10.28
C ASN A 98 15.25 -5.14 -11.17
N PHE A 99 14.81 -3.88 -11.19
CA PHE A 99 15.48 -2.80 -11.93
C PHE A 99 16.92 -2.57 -11.41
N PHE A 100 17.09 -2.42 -10.09
CA PHE A 100 18.42 -2.23 -9.52
C PHE A 100 19.32 -3.46 -9.69
N ALA A 101 18.77 -4.67 -9.53
CA ALA A 101 19.49 -5.92 -9.71
C ALA A 101 19.98 -6.08 -11.15
N SER A 102 19.12 -5.81 -12.15
CA SER A 102 19.51 -5.88 -13.56
C SER A 102 20.55 -4.83 -13.91
N SER A 103 20.35 -3.57 -13.51
CA SER A 103 21.32 -2.50 -13.80
C SER A 103 22.67 -2.72 -13.12
N PHE A 104 22.68 -3.28 -11.92
CA PHE A 104 23.93 -3.63 -11.23
C PHE A 104 24.66 -4.76 -11.95
N ALA A 105 23.95 -5.80 -12.39
CA ALA A 105 24.56 -6.89 -13.15
C ALA A 105 25.10 -6.41 -14.50
N GLU A 106 24.39 -5.54 -15.21
CA GLU A 106 24.87 -4.91 -16.45
C GLU A 106 26.16 -4.12 -16.23
N LEU A 107 26.24 -3.33 -15.15
CA LEU A 107 27.44 -2.60 -14.78
C LEU A 107 28.62 -3.54 -14.52
N MET A 108 28.41 -4.60 -13.75
CA MET A 108 29.45 -5.58 -13.43
C MET A 108 29.91 -6.36 -14.67
N ASN A 109 28.98 -6.73 -15.56
CA ASN A 109 29.29 -7.36 -16.83
C ASN A 109 30.13 -6.43 -17.72
N GLY A 110 29.86 -5.12 -17.71
CA GLY A 110 30.68 -4.11 -18.39
C GLY A 110 32.10 -3.98 -17.84
N LEU A 111 32.32 -4.31 -16.57
CA LEU A 111 33.63 -4.39 -15.92
C LEU A 111 34.32 -5.76 -16.11
N GLY A 112 33.74 -6.66 -16.91
CA GLY A 112 34.27 -8.00 -17.17
C GLY A 112 33.95 -9.04 -16.10
N LEU A 113 33.20 -8.68 -15.04
CA LEU A 113 32.72 -9.60 -14.02
C LEU A 113 31.37 -10.17 -14.45
N LYS A 114 31.37 -11.42 -14.93
CA LYS A 114 30.13 -12.12 -15.30
C LYS A 114 29.26 -12.33 -14.06
N THR A 115 28.17 -11.59 -13.97
CA THR A 115 27.21 -11.68 -12.87
C THR A 115 25.82 -11.94 -13.41
N SER A 116 25.12 -12.90 -12.78
CA SER A 116 23.72 -13.19 -13.05
C SER A 116 22.88 -12.60 -11.91
N PRO A 117 22.01 -11.61 -12.16
CA PRO A 117 21.18 -11.05 -11.11
C PRO A 117 20.12 -12.06 -10.68
N PHE A 118 19.87 -12.15 -9.38
CA PHE A 118 18.69 -12.84 -8.86
C PHE A 118 17.50 -11.89 -9.02
N LEU A 119 16.52 -12.28 -9.83
CA LEU A 119 15.30 -11.49 -10.04
C LEU A 119 14.16 -12.10 -9.23
N LEU A 120 13.37 -11.22 -8.60
CA LEU A 120 12.15 -11.60 -7.89
C LEU A 120 11.03 -11.81 -8.92
N ASP A 121 10.51 -13.03 -9.00
CA ASP A 121 9.31 -13.34 -9.78
C ASP A 121 8.04 -13.04 -8.96
N VAL A 122 7.85 -11.77 -8.65
CA VAL A 122 6.77 -11.27 -7.79
C VAL A 122 5.89 -10.32 -8.58
N VAL A 123 4.58 -10.60 -8.57
CA VAL A 123 3.59 -9.73 -9.22
C VAL A 123 3.58 -8.36 -8.55
N LEU A 124 3.64 -7.30 -9.35
CA LEU A 124 3.64 -5.93 -8.83
C LEU A 124 2.25 -5.58 -8.28
N PRO A 125 2.12 -5.18 -7.00
CA PRO A 125 0.84 -4.82 -6.42
C PRO A 125 0.26 -3.57 -7.09
N VAL A 126 -1.01 -3.64 -7.51
CA VAL A 126 -1.67 -2.48 -8.13
C VAL A 126 -1.75 -1.33 -7.14
N GLY A 127 -1.28 -0.15 -7.58
CA GLY A 127 -1.37 1.05 -6.78
C GLY A 127 -0.35 1.17 -5.65
N ILE A 128 0.67 0.29 -5.58
CA ILE A 128 1.68 0.33 -4.51
C ILE A 128 2.32 1.70 -4.31
N SER A 129 2.72 2.36 -5.39
CA SER A 129 3.29 3.70 -5.27
C SER A 129 2.29 4.71 -4.70
N PHE A 130 1.02 4.61 -5.10
CA PHE A 130 0.01 5.57 -4.66
C PHE A 130 -0.25 5.45 -3.15
N TYR A 131 -0.59 4.25 -2.66
CA TYR A 131 -0.88 4.12 -1.23
C TYR A 131 0.35 4.27 -0.35
N THR A 132 1.56 3.91 -0.83
CA THR A 132 2.81 4.19 -0.10
C THR A 132 3.04 5.69 0.06
N PHE A 133 2.95 6.48 -1.01
CA PHE A 133 3.14 7.94 -0.89
C PHE A 133 2.00 8.62 -0.13
N HIS A 134 0.78 8.11 -0.25
CA HIS A 134 -0.34 8.61 0.53
C HIS A 134 -0.18 8.31 2.02
N GLY A 135 0.24 7.09 2.38
CA GLY A 135 0.56 6.71 3.75
C GLY A 135 1.69 7.55 4.33
N LEU A 136 2.76 7.78 3.56
CA LEU A 136 3.84 8.68 3.94
C LEU A 136 3.39 10.13 4.13
N SER A 137 2.38 10.61 3.38
CA SER A 137 1.86 11.97 3.56
C SER A 137 1.04 12.15 4.85
N TYR A 138 0.55 11.04 5.42
CA TYR A 138 -0.18 11.03 6.68
C TYR A 138 0.74 11.09 7.91
N VAL A 139 1.95 10.53 7.79
CA VAL A 139 2.95 10.38 8.88
C VAL A 139 3.84 11.62 8.99
#